data_AF-A0A1W6B865-F1
#
_entry.id   AF-A0A1W6B865-F1
#
_cell.length_a   1.000
_cell.length_b   1.000
_cell.length_c   1.000
_cell.angle_alpha   90.00
_cell.angle_beta   90.00
_cell.angle_gamma   90.00
#
_symmetry.space_group_name_H-M   'P 1'
#
loop_
_entity.id
_entity.type
_entity.pdbx_description
1 polymer ?
#
loop_
_entity_poly.entity_id
_entity_poly.type
_entity_poly.pdbx_seq_one_letter_code
_entity_poly.pdbx_strand_id
1 'polypeptide(L)' 'MTDNVNHPSHYTTGGIECIDAMKASMTSEAFLGYLKGNIQKYLWRYEKKLAPAEDLKKARWYLDKLIAEVEPCDSE' A
#
# COMPACT_ATOMS: atom_id res chain seq x y z
N MET A 1 -14.72 -15.79 5.65
CA MET A 1 -14.16 -14.55 6.24
C MET A 1 -13.57 -13.74 5.10
N THR A 2 -14.12 -12.57 4.82
CA THR A 2 -13.69 -11.67 3.74
C THR A 2 -12.47 -10.88 4.21
N ASP A 3 -11.31 -11.13 3.61
CA ASP A 3 -10.08 -10.42 3.90
C ASP A 3 -10.07 -9.07 3.18
N ASN A 4 -10.75 -8.09 3.79
CA ASN A 4 -10.83 -6.71 3.30
C ASN A 4 -9.49 -5.94 3.41
N VAL A 5 -8.45 -6.57 3.98
CA VAL A 5 -7.13 -5.96 4.14
C VAL A 5 -6.28 -6.27 2.92
N ASN A 6 -6.29 -7.52 2.45
CA ASN A 6 -5.51 -7.94 1.29
C ASN A 6 -6.30 -7.85 -0.02
N HIS A 7 -7.63 -7.98 -0.01
CA HIS A 7 -8.46 -7.91 -1.22
C HIS A 7 -9.79 -7.18 -0.95
N PRO A 8 -9.85 -5.84 -0.99
CA PRO A 8 -11.12 -5.14 -0.98
C PRO A 8 -11.90 -5.50 -2.25
N SER A 9 -13.15 -5.98 -2.10
CA SER A 9 -14.01 -6.52 -3.17
C SER A 9 -14.33 -5.58 -4.35
N HIS A 10 -13.83 -4.35 -4.32
CA HIS A 10 -14.07 -3.32 -5.32
C HIS A 10 -12.86 -2.99 -6.22
N TYR A 11 -11.73 -3.69 -6.07
CA TYR A 11 -10.51 -3.40 -6.87
C TYR A 11 -10.12 -4.49 -7.89
N THR A 12 -10.75 -5.66 -7.85
CA THR A 12 -10.41 -6.80 -8.72
C THR A 12 -11.37 -6.91 -9.90
N THR A 13 -11.32 -5.95 -10.82
CA THR A 13 -11.91 -6.11 -12.15
C THR A 13 -10.78 -6.06 -13.17
N GLY A 14 -10.11 -7.20 -13.45
CA GLY A 14 -9.20 -7.31 -14.61
C GLY A 14 -7.82 -7.96 -14.41
N GLY A 15 -7.51 -8.58 -13.28
CA GLY A 15 -6.27 -9.39 -13.12
C GLY A 15 -4.97 -8.60 -12.93
N ILE A 16 -5.04 -7.26 -12.94
CA ILE A 16 -3.93 -6.36 -12.57
C ILE A 16 -4.32 -5.71 -11.24
N GLU A 17 -3.46 -5.86 -10.22
CA GLU A 17 -3.67 -5.18 -8.95
C GLU A 17 -3.53 -3.66 -9.15
N CYS A 18 -4.42 -2.88 -8.53
CA CYS A 18 -4.46 -1.42 -8.69
C CYS A 18 -3.10 -0.76 -8.42
N ILE A 19 -2.32 -1.31 -7.48
CA ILE A 19 -0.99 -0.80 -7.14
C ILE A 19 0.03 -1.00 -8.28
N ASP A 20 -0.09 -2.06 -9.06
CA ASP A 20 0.80 -2.33 -10.19
C ASP A 20 0.51 -1.37 -11.35
N ALA A 21 -0.77 -1.06 -11.57
CA ALA A 21 -1.18 -0.02 -12.52
C ALA A 21 -0.68 1.38 -12.09
N MET A 22 -0.75 1.69 -10.79
CA MET A 22 -0.19 2.93 -10.24
C MET A 22 1.32 2.99 -10.43
N LYS A 23 2.04 1.89 -10.17
CA LYS A 23 3.49 1.80 -10.38
C LYS A 23 3.86 2.03 -11.84
N ALA A 24 3.15 1.40 -12.77
CA ALA A 24 3.40 1.51 -14.21
C ALA A 24 3.06 2.91 -14.78
N SER A 25 2.17 3.66 -14.14
CA SER A 25 1.73 4.98 -14.61
C SER A 25 2.52 6.16 -14.03
N MET A 26 3.47 5.90 -13.13
CA MET A 26 4.21 6.93 -12.39
C MET A 26 5.73 6.79 -12.58
N THR A 27 6.46 7.90 -12.38
CA THR A 27 7.91 7.80 -12.18
C THR A 27 8.20 7.08 -10.87
N SER A 28 9.40 6.50 -10.72
CA SER A 28 9.80 5.85 -9.47
C SER A 28 9.66 6.79 -8.27
N GLU A 29 10.11 8.04 -8.39
CA GLU A 29 9.97 9.05 -7.34
C GLU A 29 8.49 9.31 -6.96
N ALA A 30 7.61 9.46 -7.96
CA ALA A 30 6.19 9.68 -7.72
C ALA A 30 5.53 8.47 -7.05
N PHE A 31 5.91 7.25 -7.43
CA PHE A 31 5.40 6.03 -6.81
C PHE A 31 5.88 5.88 -5.35
N LEU A 32 7.16 6.11 -5.06
CA LEU A 32 7.68 6.14 -3.69
C LEU A 32 6.95 7.21 -2.84
N GLY A 33 6.70 8.39 -3.43
CA GLY A 33 5.90 9.45 -2.82
C GLY A 33 4.46 9.03 -2.53
N TYR A 34 3.82 8.30 -3.45
CA TYR A 34 2.48 7.72 -3.27
C TYR A 34 2.44 6.73 -2.10
N LEU A 35 3.41 5.81 -2.02
CA LEU A 35 3.52 4.85 -0.91
C LEU A 35 3.69 5.59 0.43
N LYS A 36 4.64 6.53 0.50
CA LYS A 36 4.90 7.38 1.68
C LYS A 36 3.67 8.14 2.14
N GLY A 37 2.94 8.76 1.20
CA GLY A 37 1.71 9.49 1.50
C GLY A 37 0.61 8.60 2.07
N ASN A 38 0.47 7.37 1.55
CA ASN A 38 -0.49 6.41 2.09
C ASN A 38 -0.14 5.97 3.51
N ILE A 39 1.14 5.71 3.81
CA ILE A 39 1.61 5.39 5.18
C ILE A 39 1.20 6.51 6.13
N GLN A 40 1.55 7.76 5.81
CA GLN A 40 1.23 8.92 6.64
C GLN A 40 -0.29 9.10 6.82
N LYS A 41 -1.08 8.90 5.75
CA LYS A 41 -2.55 8.95 5.79
C LYS A 41 -3.13 7.95 6.79
N TYR A 42 -2.64 6.71 6.80
CA TYR A 42 -3.13 5.67 7.72
C TYR A 42 -2.63 5.88 9.15
N LEU A 43 -1.38 6.33 9.33
CA LEU A 43 -0.85 6.75 10.63
C LEU A 43 -1.58 7.97 11.21
N TRP A 44 -2.07 8.89 10.40
CA TRP A 44 -2.92 9.97 10.91
C TRP A 44 -4.29 9.43 11.34
N ARG A 45 -4.89 8.56 10.51
CA ARG A 45 -6.29 8.15 10.67
C ARG A 45 -6.52 7.21 11.85
N TYR A 46 -5.56 6.35 12.22
CA TYR A 46 -5.80 5.33 13.24
C TYR A 46 -6.16 5.95 14.60
N GLU A 47 -5.60 7.11 14.94
CA GLU A 47 -5.87 7.82 16.20
C GLU A 47 -7.32 8.32 16.30
N LYS A 48 -8.02 8.44 15.16
CA LYS A 48 -9.37 9.05 15.07
C LYS A 48 -10.48 8.04 14.76
N LYS A 49 -10.17 6.75 14.62
CA LYS A 49 -11.14 5.72 14.18
C LYS A 49 -11.39 4.63 15.23
N LEU A 50 -12.60 4.06 15.17
CA LEU A 50 -13.05 2.94 16.01
C LEU A 50 -12.29 1.62 15.77
N ALA A 51 -11.58 1.48 14.64
CA ALA A 51 -10.81 0.29 14.28
C ALA A 51 -9.34 0.62 13.94
N PRO A 52 -8.54 1.09 14.93
CA PRO A 52 -7.17 1.58 14.70
C PRO A 52 -6.24 0.50 14.12
N ALA A 53 -6.44 -0.76 14.49
CA ALA A 53 -5.61 -1.87 14.02
C ALA A 53 -5.69 -2.09 12.50
N GLU A 54 -6.83 -1.80 11.86
CA GLU A 54 -6.96 -1.96 10.40
C GLU A 54 -6.16 -0.90 9.65
N ASP A 55 -6.20 0.36 10.10
CA ASP A 55 -5.40 1.44 9.52
C ASP A 55 -3.90 1.16 9.74
N LEU A 56 -3.48 0.67 10.90
CA LEU A 56 -2.08 0.28 11.15
C LEU A 56 -1.62 -0.88 10.26
N LYS A 57 -2.47 -1.88 10.01
CA LYS A 57 -2.17 -2.97 9.06
C LYS A 57 -2.01 -2.45 7.63
N LYS A 58 -2.85 -1.50 7.21
CA LYS A 58 -2.71 -0.83 5.91
C LYS A 58 -1.41 -0.03 5.84
N ALA A 59 -1.05 0.71 6.89
CA ALA A 59 0.21 1.43 6.96
C ALA A 59 1.41 0.47 6.80
N ARG A 60 1.41 -0.67 7.49
CA ARG A 60 2.42 -1.72 7.33
C ARG A 60 2.49 -2.24 5.90
N TRP A 61 1.36 -2.55 5.28
CA TRP A 61 1.32 -3.05 3.91
C TRP A 61 2.00 -2.08 2.91
N TYR A 62 1.72 -0.78 3.02
CA TYR A 62 2.40 0.23 2.18
C TYR A 62 3.88 0.40 2.52
N LEU A 63 4.26 0.23 3.80
CA LEU A 63 5.65 0.26 4.23
C LEU A 63 6.44 -0.92 3.66
N ASP A 64 5.90 -2.14 3.72
CA ASP A 64 6.56 -3.33 3.18
C ASP A 64 6.82 -3.19 1.68
N LYS A 65 5.87 -2.61 0.93
CA LYS A 65 6.06 -2.28 -0.49
C LYS A 65 7.14 -1.23 -0.69
N LEU A 66 7.14 -0.17 0.11
CA LEU A 66 8.16 0.88 0.00
C LEU A 66 9.56 0.34 0.29
N ILE A 67 9.71 -0.54 1.28
CA ILE A 67 10.95 -1.26 1.57
C ILE A 67 11.38 -2.06 0.34
N ALA A 68 10.49 -2.85 -0.25
CA ALA A 68 10.80 -3.65 -1.44
C ALA A 68 11.21 -2.83 -2.68
N GLU A 69 10.79 -1.56 -2.80
CA GLU A 69 11.23 -0.67 -3.88
C GLU A 69 12.60 -0.02 -3.61
N VAL A 70 13.01 0.07 -2.34
CA VAL A 70 14.25 0.75 -1.93
C VAL A 70 15.38 -0.25 -1.65
N GLU A 71 15.04 -1.44 -1.18
CA GLU A 71 16.00 -2.52 -1.03
C GLU A 71 16.45 -2.99 -2.42
N PRO A 72 17.76 -3.05 -2.69
CA PRO A 72 18.26 -3.60 -3.94
C PRO A 72 17.82 -5.06 -4.02
N CYS A 73 17.30 -5.45 -5.18
CA CYS A 73 17.21 -6.86 -5.54
C CYS A 73 18.65 -7.38 -5.60
N ASP A 74 19.13 -7.92 -4.48
CA ASP A 74 20.33 -8.74 -4.45
C ASP A 74 20.00 -9.97 -5.29
N SER A 75 20.34 -9.89 -6.58
CA SER A 75 20.42 -11.01 -7.48
C SER A 75 21.53 -11.93 -6.96
N GLU A 76 21.15 -12.98 -6.21
CA GLU A 76 21.95 -14.21 -6.10
C GLU A 76 21.84 -15.05 -7.37
#